data_AF-A0A1B9EVJ3-F1
#
_entry.id   AF-A0A1B9EVJ3-F1
#
_cell.length_a   1.000
_cell.length_b   1.000
_cell.length_c   1.000
_cell.angle_alpha   90.00
_cell.angle_beta   90.00
_cell.angle_gamma   90.00
#
_symmetry.space_group_name_H-M   'P 1'
#
loop_
_entity.id
_entity.type
_entity.pdbx_description
1 polymer ?
#
loop_
_entity_poly.entity_id
_entity_poly.type
_entity_poly.pdbx_seq_one_letter_code
_entity_poly.pdbx_strand_id
1 'polypeptide(L)'
;MRALAKRYGAGRQEYGTISPTYTGTPEPLAAQAPGFLDKTSVFKGCPAGRAFFHVDPHGLATMCKVGREHPIDLMTEVLDGLLRLPGIADAQMLRTGGCGDCQLSGTCRVCRPLAKAYQEAKAPLNTYCQHGSEEAS
;
A
#
# COMPACT_ATOMS: atom_id res chain seq x y z
N MET A 1 25.35 5.82 -3.32
CA MET A 1 25.36 6.49 -1.99
C MET A 1 25.88 5.61 -0.84
N ARG A 2 25.61 4.29 -0.77
CA ARG A 2 26.12 3.39 0.29
C ARG A 2 27.64 3.45 0.50
N ALA A 3 28.41 3.30 -0.59
CA ALA A 3 29.87 3.32 -0.54
C ALA A 3 30.43 4.68 -0.07
N LEU A 4 29.74 5.77 -0.46
CA LEU A 4 30.11 7.13 -0.07
C LEU A 4 29.86 7.37 1.42
N ALA A 5 28.69 6.99 1.95
CA ALA A 5 28.39 7.11 3.37
C ALA A 5 29.35 6.29 4.24
N LYS A 6 29.70 5.07 3.81
CA LYS A 6 30.69 4.23 4.48
C LYS A 6 32.08 4.89 4.50
N ARG A 7 32.49 5.53 3.39
CA ARG A 7 33.78 6.24 3.29
C ARG A 7 33.89 7.41 4.27
N TYR A 8 32.78 8.13 4.52
CA TYR A 8 32.78 9.32 5.39
C TYR A 8 32.28 9.06 6.82
N GLY A 9 32.01 7.80 7.20
CA GLY A 9 31.47 7.47 8.52
C GLY A 9 30.09 8.08 8.80
N ALA A 10 29.36 8.50 7.76
CA ALA A 10 28.06 9.13 7.91
C ALA A 10 26.99 8.07 8.23
N GLY A 11 26.14 8.36 9.22
CA GLY A 11 24.93 7.58 9.45
C GLY A 11 24.07 7.57 8.19
N ARG A 12 23.55 6.40 7.81
CA ARG A 12 22.59 6.28 6.70
C ARG A 12 21.36 5.52 7.16
N GLN A 13 20.21 5.97 6.70
CA GLN A 13 18.96 5.24 6.80
C GLN A 13 18.43 5.03 5.39
N GLU A 14 18.06 3.78 5.09
CA GLU A 14 17.55 3.39 3.78
C GLU A 14 16.10 2.94 3.96
N TYR A 15 15.21 3.54 3.18
CA TYR A 15 13.79 3.21 3.21
C TYR A 15 13.47 2.28 2.06
N GLY A 16 13.12 1.05 2.43
CA GLY A 16 13.09 -0.04 1.49
C GLY A 16 11.75 -0.25 0.80
N THR A 17 10.68 -0.28 1.58
CA THR A 17 9.31 -0.47 1.08
C THR A 17 8.50 0.77 1.43
N ILE A 18 8.32 1.66 0.45
CA ILE A 18 7.57 2.90 0.62
C ILE A 18 6.26 2.76 -0.17
N SER A 19 5.15 3.15 0.47
CA SER A 19 3.89 3.37 -0.22
C SER A 19 3.86 4.81 -0.76
N PRO A 20 3.08 5.10 -1.81
CA PRO A 20 2.78 6.49 -2.18
C PRO A 20 2.34 7.35 -0.97
N THR A 21 2.57 8.67 -1.02
CA THR A 21 2.27 9.62 0.07
C THR A 21 0.80 9.61 0.50
N TYR A 22 0.51 10.35 1.57
CA TYR A 22 -0.87 10.73 1.90
C TYR A 22 -1.62 11.39 0.73
N THR A 23 -0.91 12.18 -0.07
CA THR A 23 -1.45 12.90 -1.22
C THR A 23 -1.49 12.06 -2.51
N GLY A 24 -1.07 10.79 -2.47
CA GLY A 24 -1.04 9.90 -3.64
C GLY A 24 0.06 10.25 -4.65
N THR A 25 0.93 11.21 -4.34
CA THR A 25 2.00 11.64 -5.24
C THR A 25 3.10 10.57 -5.33
N PRO A 26 3.73 10.42 -6.52
CA PRO A 26 4.77 9.41 -6.74
C PRO A 26 6.14 9.83 -6.18
N GLU A 27 6.32 11.07 -5.71
CA GLU A 27 7.62 11.61 -5.29
C GLU A 27 8.38 10.72 -4.28
N PRO A 28 7.75 10.08 -3.28
CA PRO A 28 8.47 9.19 -2.36
C PRO A 28 9.00 7.94 -3.02
N LEU A 29 8.37 7.48 -4.11
CA LEU A 29 8.83 6.31 -4.86
C LEU A 29 10.17 6.59 -5.54
N ALA A 30 10.43 7.84 -5.94
CA ALA A 30 11.72 8.25 -6.49
C ALA A 30 12.87 8.21 -5.45
N ALA A 31 12.54 8.34 -4.16
CA ALA A 31 13.49 8.23 -3.06
C ALA A 31 13.68 6.79 -2.56
N GLN A 32 12.88 5.84 -3.06
CA GLN A 32 12.93 4.45 -2.64
C GLN A 32 14.19 3.77 -3.16
N ALA A 33 14.86 3.02 -2.29
CA ALA A 33 16.06 2.28 -2.67
C ALA A 33 15.68 1.05 -3.52
N PRO A 34 16.16 0.90 -4.77
CA PRO A 34 15.73 -0.14 -5.70
C PRO A 34 15.92 -1.57 -5.17
N GLY A 35 17.00 -1.81 -4.41
CA GLY A 35 17.36 -3.13 -3.88
C GLY A 35 16.59 -3.60 -2.65
N PHE A 36 15.56 -2.86 -2.21
CA PHE A 36 14.74 -3.21 -1.05
C PHE A 36 13.24 -3.36 -1.38
N LEU A 37 12.90 -3.49 -2.65
CA LEU A 37 11.61 -4.04 -3.09
C LEU A 37 11.56 -5.56 -2.79
N ASP A 38 11.89 -5.95 -1.56
CA ASP A 38 11.75 -7.33 -1.14
C ASP A 38 10.26 -7.63 -0.95
N LYS A 39 9.68 -8.20 -2.00
CA LYS A 39 8.30 -8.67 -2.07
C LYS A 39 8.27 -10.19 -2.09
N THR A 40 9.18 -10.85 -1.39
CA THR A 40 9.29 -12.32 -1.43
C THR A 40 8.08 -13.02 -0.82
N SER A 41 7.39 -12.39 0.14
CA SER A 41 6.23 -13.00 0.79
C SER A 41 4.92 -12.79 0.01
N VAL A 42 4.20 -13.88 -0.25
CA VAL A 42 2.81 -13.85 -0.70
C VAL A 42 1.94 -13.16 0.35
N PHE A 43 1.02 -12.31 -0.09
CA PHE A 43 0.07 -11.62 0.78
C PHE A 43 -0.97 -12.63 1.32
N LYS A 44 -1.02 -12.79 2.65
CA LYS A 44 -1.87 -13.79 3.34
C LYS A 44 -3.18 -13.21 3.92
N GLY A 45 -3.50 -11.95 3.63
CA GLY A 45 -4.61 -11.23 4.24
C GLY A 45 -4.16 -10.07 5.14
N CYS A 46 -5.12 -9.25 5.57
CA CYS A 46 -4.88 -8.06 6.38
C CYS A 46 -6.05 -7.82 7.33
N PRO A 47 -5.81 -7.55 8.63
CA PRO A 47 -6.89 -7.27 9.58
C PRO A 47 -7.32 -5.79 9.62
N ALA A 48 -6.95 -5.00 8.61
CA ALA A 48 -7.33 -3.60 8.45
C ALA A 48 -8.86 -3.43 8.41
N GLY A 49 -9.36 -2.38 9.08
CA GLY A 49 -10.80 -2.12 9.26
C GLY A 49 -11.50 -3.08 10.22
N ARG A 50 -10.80 -4.06 10.80
CA ARG A 50 -11.35 -5.03 11.75
C ARG A 50 -10.65 -4.98 13.10
N ALA A 51 -9.33 -5.18 13.13
CA ALA A 51 -8.52 -5.12 14.35
C ALA A 51 -7.84 -3.77 14.55
N PHE A 52 -7.64 -3.03 13.47
CA PHE A 52 -7.07 -1.69 13.50
C PHE A 52 -7.67 -0.85 12.36
N PHE A 53 -7.57 0.46 12.51
CA PHE A 53 -7.92 1.44 11.49
C PHE A 53 -6.96 2.63 11.57
N HIS A 54 -7.00 3.50 10.56
CA HIS A 54 -6.23 4.74 10.53
C HIS A 54 -7.18 5.90 10.75
N VAL A 55 -6.73 6.93 11.48
CA VAL A 55 -7.44 8.21 11.61
C VAL A 55 -6.46 9.31 11.23
N ASP A 56 -6.87 10.21 10.34
CA ASP A 56 -6.06 11.36 9.97
C ASP A 56 -6.23 12.52 10.98
N PRO A 57 -5.43 13.60 10.88
CA PRO A 57 -5.55 14.76 11.79
C PRO A 57 -6.89 15.49 11.75
N HIS A 58 -7.73 15.23 10.75
CA HIS A 58 -9.07 15.81 10.62
C HIS A 58 -10.16 14.92 11.22
N GLY A 59 -9.80 13.78 11.83
CA GLY A 59 -10.76 12.85 12.43
C GLY A 59 -11.40 11.90 11.42
N LEU A 60 -10.85 11.78 10.21
CA LEU A 60 -11.37 10.87 9.19
C LEU A 60 -10.78 9.46 9.36
N ALA A 61 -11.62 8.50 9.72
CA ALA A 61 -11.26 7.11 9.90
C ALA A 61 -11.36 6.30 8.60
N THR A 62 -10.31 5.54 8.28
CA THR A 62 -10.24 4.66 7.10
C THR A 62 -9.73 3.27 7.49
N MET A 63 -9.95 2.25 6.65
CA MET A 63 -9.58 0.86 6.99
C MET A 63 -8.09 0.72 7.36
N CYS A 64 -7.20 1.47 6.70
CA CYS A 64 -5.78 1.57 7.05
C CYS A 64 -5.17 2.83 6.42
N LYS A 65 -3.87 3.03 6.64
CA LYS A 65 -3.11 4.15 6.06
C LYS A 65 -3.13 4.19 4.52
N VAL A 66 -3.31 3.05 3.86
CA VAL A 66 -3.24 2.94 2.39
C VAL A 66 -4.64 2.89 1.76
N GLY A 67 -5.55 2.10 2.31
CA GLY A 67 -6.95 2.06 1.89
C GLY A 67 -7.72 3.24 2.48
N ARG A 68 -7.72 4.37 1.76
CA ARG A 68 -8.28 5.65 2.20
C ARG A 68 -9.67 5.96 1.63
N GLU A 69 -10.25 5.04 0.88
CA GLU A 69 -11.58 5.25 0.33
C GLU A 69 -12.65 5.14 1.41
N HIS A 70 -13.75 5.86 1.21
CA HIS A 70 -14.91 5.90 2.13
C HIS A 70 -14.52 6.23 3.59
N PRO A 71 -13.88 7.39 3.83
CA PRO A 71 -13.58 7.82 5.20
C PRO A 71 -14.87 7.99 6.00
N ILE A 72 -14.81 7.62 7.27
CA ILE A 72 -15.84 7.86 8.29
C ILE A 72 -15.43 9.10 9.07
N ASP A 73 -16.34 10.05 9.20
CA ASP A 73 -16.09 11.24 10.02
C ASP A 73 -16.38 10.93 11.48
N LEU A 74 -15.32 10.79 12.30
CA LEU A 74 -15.48 10.49 13.72
C LEU A 74 -16.06 11.65 14.54
N MET A 75 -16.02 12.87 14.00
CA MET A 75 -16.57 14.04 14.68
C MET A 75 -18.10 14.08 14.60
N THR A 76 -18.68 13.42 13.60
CA THR A 76 -20.14 13.39 13.36
C THR A 76 -20.75 12.00 13.56
N GLU A 77 -20.09 10.95 13.08
CA GLU A 77 -20.63 9.58 13.11
C GLU A 77 -20.20 8.76 14.32
N VAL A 78 -19.08 9.14 14.95
CA VAL A 78 -18.52 8.52 16.16
C VAL A 78 -18.45 6.98 16.01
N LEU A 79 -19.09 6.22 16.93
CA LEU A 79 -19.00 4.77 16.99
C LEU A 79 -19.84 4.09 15.90
N ASP A 80 -20.99 4.65 15.55
CA ASP A 80 -21.89 4.05 14.56
C ASP A 80 -21.24 4.03 13.17
N GLY A 81 -20.49 5.07 12.85
CA GLY A 81 -19.65 5.10 11.65
C GLY A 81 -18.60 3.98 11.67
N LEU A 82 -17.87 3.81 12.77
CA LEU A 82 -16.80 2.82 12.91
C LEU A 82 -17.28 1.37 12.70
N LEU A 83 -18.53 1.05 13.07
CA LEU A 83 -19.12 -0.27 12.85
C LEU A 83 -19.19 -0.67 11.36
N ARG A 84 -19.10 0.30 10.44
CA ARG A 84 -19.10 0.06 8.98
C ARG A 84 -17.72 -0.28 8.42
N LEU A 85 -16.63 -0.03 9.17
CA LEU A 85 -15.25 -0.26 8.70
C LEU A 85 -14.98 -1.69 8.20
N PRO A 86 -15.47 -2.76 8.84
CA PRO A 86 -15.24 -4.12 8.33
C PRO A 86 -15.79 -4.32 6.92
N GLY A 87 -17.00 -3.81 6.65
CA GLY A 87 -17.63 -3.90 5.32
C GLY A 87 -16.90 -3.05 4.27
N ILE A 88 -16.47 -1.85 4.64
CA ILE A 88 -15.64 -0.99 3.78
C ILE A 88 -14.31 -1.68 3.44
N ALA A 89 -13.68 -2.32 4.43
CA ALA A 89 -12.42 -3.02 4.25
C ALA A 89 -12.57 -4.23 3.31
N ASP A 90 -13.61 -5.04 3.49
CA ASP A 90 -13.90 -6.16 2.61
C ASP A 90 -14.12 -5.68 1.16
N ALA A 91 -14.88 -4.60 0.97
CA ALA A 91 -15.14 -4.00 -0.34
C ALA A 91 -13.85 -3.49 -1.03
N GLN A 92 -12.98 -2.78 -0.30
CA GLN A 92 -11.70 -2.28 -0.83
C GLN A 92 -10.70 -3.39 -1.16
N MET A 93 -10.85 -4.56 -0.54
CA MET A 93 -10.01 -5.73 -0.82
C MET A 93 -10.44 -6.51 -2.06
N LEU A 94 -11.62 -6.23 -2.63
CA LEU A 94 -12.11 -6.88 -3.85
C LEU A 94 -11.20 -6.62 -5.04
N ARG A 95 -10.87 -7.69 -5.76
CA ARG A 95 -10.09 -7.59 -6.99
C ARG A 95 -10.96 -7.01 -8.09
N THR A 96 -10.45 -5.99 -8.76
CA THR A 96 -11.16 -5.26 -9.83
C THR A 96 -10.25 -5.06 -11.03
N GLY A 97 -10.83 -4.86 -12.21
CA GLY A 97 -10.09 -4.73 -13.47
C GLY A 97 -9.23 -5.95 -13.78
N GLY A 98 -8.02 -5.74 -14.29
CA GLY A 98 -7.08 -6.82 -14.62
C GLY A 98 -6.64 -7.71 -13.44
N CYS A 99 -6.98 -7.35 -12.20
CA CYS A 99 -6.76 -8.21 -11.03
C CYS A 99 -7.87 -9.24 -10.80
N GLY A 100 -9.08 -9.02 -11.36
CA GLY A 100 -10.26 -9.88 -11.14
C GLY A 100 -10.06 -11.28 -11.69
N ASP A 101 -9.61 -11.38 -12.94
CA ASP A 101 -9.40 -12.64 -13.66
C ASP A 101 -7.92 -13.06 -13.74
N CYS A 102 -7.08 -12.46 -12.90
CA CYS A 102 -5.64 -12.70 -12.90
C CYS A 102 -5.31 -14.12 -12.40
N GLN A 103 -4.64 -14.91 -13.23
CA GLN A 103 -4.24 -16.28 -12.90
C GLN A 103 -3.17 -16.36 -11.80
N LEU A 104 -2.36 -15.31 -11.65
CA LEU A 104 -1.35 -15.20 -10.59
C LEU A 104 -1.90 -14.62 -9.29
N SER A 105 -3.21 -14.37 -9.23
CA SER A 105 -3.79 -13.60 -8.13
C SER A 105 -3.72 -14.37 -6.80
N GLY A 106 -3.70 -15.70 -6.82
CA GLY A 106 -3.45 -16.54 -5.64
C GLY A 106 -2.08 -16.33 -4.98
N THR A 107 -1.09 -15.79 -5.71
CA THR A 107 0.27 -15.53 -5.23
C THR A 107 0.62 -14.04 -5.21
N CYS A 108 -0.37 -13.16 -5.31
CA CYS A 108 -0.15 -11.71 -5.22
C CYS A 108 0.63 -11.35 -3.94
N ARG A 109 1.61 -10.45 -4.09
CA ARG A 109 2.52 -10.02 -3.01
C ARG A 109 2.14 -8.66 -2.40
N VAL A 110 1.06 -8.04 -2.89
CA VAL A 110 0.54 -6.76 -2.41
C VAL A 110 -0.96 -6.88 -2.18
N CYS A 111 -1.49 -6.12 -1.21
CA CYS A 111 -2.94 -5.99 -1.04
C CYS A 111 -3.54 -5.11 -2.15
N ARG A 112 -4.85 -5.24 -2.36
CA ARG A 112 -5.56 -4.49 -3.41
C ARG A 112 -5.46 -2.96 -3.25
N PRO A 113 -5.65 -2.37 -2.04
CA PRO A 113 -5.50 -0.93 -1.86
C PRO A 113 -4.09 -0.43 -2.20
N LEU A 114 -3.05 -1.20 -1.85
CA LEU A 114 -1.67 -0.83 -2.17
C LEU A 114 -1.40 -0.92 -3.68
N ALA A 115 -1.90 -1.96 -4.36
CA ALA A 115 -1.82 -2.05 -5.81
C ALA A 115 -2.53 -0.87 -6.50
N LYS A 116 -3.69 -0.45 -5.98
CA LYS A 116 -4.42 0.73 -6.48
C LYS A 116 -3.59 2.00 -6.32
N ALA A 117 -3.02 2.23 -5.14
CA ALA A 117 -2.18 3.39 -4.89
C ALA A 117 -0.96 3.44 -5.84
N TYR A 118 -0.32 2.31 -6.11
CA TYR A 118 0.75 2.24 -7.11
C TYR A 118 0.27 2.52 -8.54
N GLN A 119 -0.91 2.02 -8.92
CA GLN A 119 -1.52 2.30 -10.23
C GLN A 119 -1.79 3.79 -10.41
N GLU A 120 -2.41 4.44 -9.43
CA GLU A 120 -2.74 5.87 -9.44
C GLU A 120 -1.48 6.75 -9.48
N ALA A 121 -0.44 6.34 -8.75
CA ALA A 121 0.88 6.96 -8.79
C ALA A 121 1.66 6.68 -10.09
N LYS A 122 1.11 5.91 -11.03
CA LYS A 122 1.76 5.46 -12.27
C LYS A 122 3.13 4.81 -12.01
N ALA A 123 3.24 4.08 -10.90
CA ALA A 123 4.46 3.37 -10.55
C ALA A 123 4.79 2.30 -11.61
N PRO A 124 6.07 2.00 -11.85
CA PRO A 124 6.47 0.91 -12.75
C PRO A 124 5.77 -0.40 -12.37
N LEU A 125 5.30 -1.16 -13.37
CA LEU A 125 4.44 -2.34 -13.13
C LEU A 125 5.09 -3.39 -12.21
N ASN A 126 6.40 -3.60 -12.36
CA ASN A 126 7.21 -4.48 -11.52
C ASN A 126 7.24 -4.07 -10.04
N THR A 127 6.83 -2.84 -9.73
CA THR A 127 6.74 -2.32 -8.36
C THR A 127 5.56 -2.93 -7.61
N TYR A 128 4.58 -3.56 -8.26
CA TYR A 128 3.42 -4.12 -7.55
C TYR A 128 2.77 -5.33 -8.21
N CYS A 129 3.12 -5.65 -9.45
CA CYS A 129 2.53 -6.74 -10.21
C CYS A 129 3.62 -7.69 -10.72
N GLN A 130 3.39 -9.01 -10.55
CA GLN A 130 4.31 -10.06 -10.99
C GLN A 130 4.49 -10.08 -12.51
N HIS A 131 3.50 -9.65 -13.29
CA HIS A 131 3.61 -9.51 -14.75
C HIS A 131 4.62 -8.45 -15.21
N GLY A 132 5.05 -7.54 -14.32
CA GLY A 132 6.11 -6.58 -14.64
C GLY A 132 7.52 -7.12 -14.40
N SER A 133 7.66 -8.28 -13.76
CA SER A 133 8.96 -8.90 -13.46
C SER A 133 9.43 -9.72 -14.67
N GLU A 134 10.73 -9.71 -14.98
CA GLU A 134 11.33 -10.47 -16.09
C GLU A 134 11.11 -11.99 -15.98
N GLU A 135 10.69 -12.50 -14.81
CA GLU A 135 10.29 -13.90 -14.59
C GLU A 135 8.96 -14.30 -15.30
N ALA A 136 8.28 -13.38 -15.98
CA ALA A 136 7.00 -13.62 -16.66
C ALA A 136 7.08 -13.61 -18.21
N SER A 137 8.28 -13.64 -18.80
CA SER A 137 8.51 -13.77 -20.25
C SER A 137 9.03 -15.15 -20.64
#